data_AF-A0A2W6U5F8-F1
#
_entry.id   AF-A0A2W6U5F8-F1
#
_cell.length_a   1.000
_cell.length_b   1.000
_cell.length_c   1.000
_cell.angle_alpha   90.00
_cell.angle_beta   90.00
_cell.angle_gamma   90.00
#
_symmetry.space_group_name_H-M   'P 1'
#
loop_
_entity.id
_entity.type
_entity.pdbx_description
1 polymer ?
#
loop_
_entity_poly.entity_id
_entity_poly.type
_entity_poly.pdbx_seq_one_letter_code
_entity_poly.pdbx_strand_id
1 'polypeptide(L)'
;MTDTTVISDADACAPSTAHAIGTEAATTVAGALKALADPLRLRMLSAIATDPRGESCVCDLADLAEVSQPTVSHHLKVLKETGMLLSERRGTWVYYRIAPGKQRAVAALLDAFAPAAAVTDEPEDTAARAEALQQMDARVTRLADELADELTGLNRDLVIAIVRESYAGLVRSAKLTAHMIPLTERFARQRLADLTRDRSAGVPQVLFVCVQNAGRSQLAAAIVNQLAGGKVVARSAGSTPAVDVHPHVRSLLVEIEGEQDAGDAFPKPLTDDAVRAADVVVTMGCGDVCPIIPGVRYEDWAVGDPALASPEGVDAIRHDIEGRVRDLLATLTD
;
A
#
# COMPACT_ATOMS: atom_id res chain seq x y z
N MET A 1 46.82 44.19 -11.53
CA MET A 1 46.29 43.77 -12.84
C MET A 1 45.87 42.34 -12.69
N THR A 2 44.58 42.14 -12.48
CA THR A 2 43.96 40.83 -12.26
C THR A 2 43.61 40.29 -13.63
N ASP A 3 44.17 39.13 -13.99
CA ASP A 3 43.90 38.46 -15.25
C ASP A 3 42.58 37.70 -15.10
N THR A 4 41.52 38.24 -15.69
CA THR A 4 40.18 37.62 -15.69
C THR A 4 40.09 36.74 -16.92
N THR A 5 40.24 35.43 -16.72
CA THR A 5 39.98 34.42 -17.74
C THR A 5 38.49 34.45 -18.10
N VAL A 6 38.18 34.90 -19.30
CA VAL A 6 36.83 34.89 -19.86
C VAL A 6 36.52 33.45 -20.31
N ILE A 7 35.66 32.76 -19.58
CA ILE A 7 35.06 31.49 -20.01
C ILE A 7 34.04 31.85 -21.10
N SER A 8 34.19 31.31 -22.32
CA SER A 8 33.23 31.55 -23.39
C SER A 8 31.92 30.80 -23.11
N ASP A 9 30.81 31.52 -23.12
CA ASP A 9 29.42 31.04 -22.91
C ASP A 9 28.91 30.00 -23.95
N ALA A 10 29.75 29.49 -24.84
CA ALA A 10 29.34 28.57 -25.91
C ALA A 10 29.29 27.08 -25.48
N ASP A 11 29.99 26.68 -24.41
CA ASP A 11 30.06 25.28 -23.97
C ASP A 11 29.06 24.91 -22.85
N ALA A 12 28.30 25.87 -22.32
CA ALA A 12 27.39 25.64 -21.19
C ALA A 12 25.96 25.22 -21.58
N CYS A 13 25.59 25.28 -22.87
CA CYS A 13 24.20 25.10 -23.33
C CYS A 13 24.04 24.09 -24.48
N ALA A 14 24.92 23.08 -24.58
CA ALA A 14 24.67 21.95 -25.46
C ALA A 14 23.70 20.97 -24.75
N PRO A 15 22.51 20.68 -25.29
CA PRO A 15 21.61 19.69 -24.69
C PRO A 15 22.29 18.33 -24.69
N SER A 16 22.64 17.83 -23.51
CA SER A 16 23.24 16.51 -23.38
C SER A 16 22.18 15.46 -23.72
N THR A 17 22.40 14.75 -24.82
CA THR A 17 21.59 13.60 -25.25
C THR A 17 21.53 12.50 -24.19
N ALA A 18 22.42 12.52 -23.18
CA ALA A 18 22.40 11.61 -22.05
C ALA A 18 21.19 11.79 -21.10
N HIS A 19 20.49 12.94 -21.15
CA HIS A 19 19.32 13.20 -20.30
C HIS A 19 17.98 12.87 -20.97
N ALA A 20 17.98 12.51 -22.27
CA ALA A 20 16.77 12.16 -23.00
C ALA A 20 16.62 10.64 -23.12
N ILE A 21 15.38 10.16 -23.05
CA ILE A 21 15.08 8.77 -23.43
C ILE A 21 15.39 8.57 -24.92
N GLY A 22 15.89 7.39 -25.27
CA GLY A 22 16.19 7.06 -26.67
C GLY A 22 14.94 7.14 -27.56
N THR A 23 15.11 7.52 -28.83
CA THR A 23 14.00 7.71 -29.79
C THR A 23 13.13 6.46 -29.93
N GLU A 24 13.72 5.27 -29.88
CA GLU A 24 13.00 3.99 -29.93
C GLU A 24 12.11 3.81 -28.69
N ALA A 25 12.67 4.01 -27.49
CA ALA A 25 11.93 3.94 -26.24
C ALA A 25 10.80 4.99 -26.19
N ALA A 26 11.08 6.23 -26.65
CA ALA A 26 10.07 7.28 -26.76
C ALA A 26 8.92 6.88 -27.69
N THR A 27 9.23 6.26 -28.84
CA THR A 27 8.23 5.79 -29.80
C THR A 27 7.39 4.66 -29.22
N THR A 28 8.01 3.70 -28.52
CA THR A 28 7.31 2.62 -27.84
C THR A 28 6.38 3.13 -26.74
N VAL A 29 6.85 4.06 -25.90
CA VAL A 29 6.06 4.68 -24.84
C VAL A 29 4.90 5.48 -25.41
N ALA A 30 5.14 6.29 -26.44
CA ALA A 30 4.10 7.06 -27.11
C ALA A 30 3.02 6.15 -27.73
N GLY A 31 3.42 5.03 -28.33
CA GLY A 31 2.51 4.02 -28.85
C GLY A 31 1.61 3.42 -27.76
N ALA A 32 2.20 3.05 -26.62
CA ALA A 32 1.46 2.54 -25.47
C ALA A 32 0.51 3.61 -24.89
N LEU A 33 0.97 4.85 -24.71
CA LEU A 33 0.13 5.94 -24.21
C LEU A 33 -1.03 6.23 -25.16
N LYS A 34 -0.80 6.20 -26.49
CA LYS A 34 -1.88 6.33 -27.49
C LYS A 34 -2.88 5.17 -27.42
N ALA A 35 -2.41 3.97 -27.09
CA ALA A 35 -3.26 2.80 -26.86
C ALA A 35 -4.09 2.93 -25.57
N LEU A 36 -3.66 3.75 -24.62
CA LEU A 36 -4.29 3.93 -23.32
C LEU A 36 -5.12 5.21 -23.21
N ALA A 37 -4.83 6.23 -24.01
CA ALA A 37 -5.47 7.55 -23.97
C ALA A 37 -6.90 7.54 -24.53
N ASP A 38 -7.78 6.75 -23.92
CA ASP A 38 -9.18 6.60 -24.26
C ASP A 38 -9.98 6.16 -23.02
N PRO A 39 -11.10 6.85 -22.71
CA PRO A 39 -11.83 6.62 -21.47
C PRO A 39 -12.36 5.18 -21.31
N LEU A 40 -12.83 4.56 -22.39
CA LEU A 40 -13.39 3.21 -22.33
C LEU A 40 -12.28 2.17 -22.11
N ARG A 41 -11.12 2.35 -22.77
CA ARG A 41 -9.93 1.51 -22.56
C ARG A 41 -9.39 1.60 -21.14
N LEU A 42 -9.36 2.80 -20.54
CA LEU A 42 -8.96 2.97 -19.14
C LEU A 42 -9.95 2.33 -18.17
N ARG A 43 -11.26 2.47 -18.41
CA ARG A 43 -12.30 1.80 -17.60
C ARG A 43 -12.15 0.27 -17.64
N MET A 44 -11.98 -0.32 -18.82
CA MET A 44 -11.80 -1.77 -18.95
C MET A 44 -10.49 -2.25 -18.31
N LEU A 45 -9.38 -1.52 -18.46
CA LEU A 45 -8.12 -1.87 -17.83
C LEU A 45 -8.19 -1.78 -16.31
N SER A 46 -8.85 -0.76 -15.78
CA SER A 46 -9.12 -0.62 -14.34
C SER A 46 -9.94 -1.81 -13.84
N ALA A 47 -11.05 -2.15 -14.52
CA ALA A 47 -11.88 -3.29 -14.16
C ALA A 47 -11.10 -4.62 -14.14
N ILE A 48 -10.28 -4.90 -15.17
CA ILE A 48 -9.44 -6.11 -15.22
C ILE A 48 -8.37 -6.11 -14.11
N ALA A 49 -7.77 -4.94 -13.82
CA ALA A 49 -6.73 -4.82 -12.79
C ALA A 49 -7.28 -5.01 -11.37
N THR A 50 -8.54 -4.63 -11.13
CA THR A 50 -9.20 -4.74 -9.81
C THR A 50 -9.99 -6.03 -9.61
N ASP A 51 -10.22 -6.82 -10.66
CA ASP A 51 -10.90 -8.11 -10.54
C ASP A 51 -10.00 -9.10 -9.77
N PRO A 52 -10.48 -9.75 -8.70
CA PRO A 52 -9.68 -10.71 -7.90
C PRO A 52 -9.08 -11.86 -8.71
N ARG A 53 -9.65 -12.18 -9.88
CA ARG A 53 -9.17 -13.24 -10.79
C ARG A 53 -8.05 -12.75 -11.72
N GLY A 54 -7.85 -11.43 -11.82
CA GLY A 54 -6.87 -10.81 -12.72
C GLY A 54 -7.22 -10.92 -14.21
N GLU A 55 -8.47 -11.24 -14.52
CA GLU A 55 -9.00 -11.39 -15.88
C GLU A 55 -10.52 -11.12 -15.90
N SER A 56 -11.06 -10.72 -17.05
CA SER A 56 -12.50 -10.45 -17.21
C SER A 56 -13.02 -10.87 -18.59
N CYS A 57 -14.28 -11.30 -18.68
CA CYS A 57 -14.91 -11.64 -19.96
C CYS A 57 -15.42 -10.40 -20.68
N VAL A 58 -15.63 -10.52 -22.01
CA VAL A 58 -16.25 -9.44 -22.81
C VAL A 58 -17.64 -9.06 -22.31
N CYS A 59 -18.40 -10.02 -21.75
CA CYS A 59 -19.71 -9.81 -21.14
C CYS A 59 -19.63 -8.84 -19.95
N ASP A 60 -18.88 -9.22 -18.92
CA ASP A 60 -18.67 -8.44 -17.71
C ASP A 60 -18.13 -7.04 -18.03
N LEU A 61 -17.20 -6.93 -18.99
CA LEU A 61 -16.65 -5.63 -19.40
C LEU A 61 -17.65 -4.75 -20.14
N ALA A 62 -18.58 -5.32 -20.91
CA ALA A 62 -19.66 -4.57 -21.56
C ALA A 62 -20.65 -4.03 -20.53
N ASP A 63 -21.00 -4.84 -19.55
CA ASP A 63 -21.89 -4.45 -18.46
C ASP A 63 -21.25 -3.37 -17.57
N LEU A 64 -19.97 -3.52 -17.21
CA LEU A 64 -19.23 -2.55 -16.37
C LEU A 64 -18.89 -1.22 -17.07
N ALA A 65 -18.71 -1.26 -18.40
CA ALA A 65 -18.43 -0.06 -19.18
C ALA A 65 -19.72 0.64 -19.67
N GLU A 66 -20.90 0.05 -19.43
CA GLU A 66 -22.21 0.51 -19.90
C GLU A 66 -22.25 0.75 -21.43
N VAL A 67 -21.58 -0.11 -22.19
CA VAL A 67 -21.53 -0.03 -23.66
C VAL A 67 -21.82 -1.37 -24.30
N SER A 68 -22.16 -1.35 -25.59
CA SER A 68 -22.47 -2.58 -26.32
C SER A 68 -21.23 -3.48 -26.48
N GLN A 69 -21.47 -4.80 -26.55
CA GLN A 69 -20.43 -5.81 -26.75
C GLN A 69 -19.57 -5.58 -28.02
N PRO A 70 -20.10 -5.10 -29.16
CA PRO A 70 -19.29 -4.73 -30.32
C PRO A 70 -18.29 -3.60 -30.02
N THR A 71 -18.70 -2.60 -29.24
CA THR A 71 -17.84 -1.48 -28.82
C THR A 71 -16.70 -1.98 -27.93
N VAL A 72 -17.01 -2.77 -26.90
CA VAL A 72 -15.99 -3.40 -26.03
C VAL A 72 -15.01 -4.25 -26.84
N SER A 73 -15.52 -5.10 -27.73
CA SER A 73 -14.69 -5.99 -28.54
C SER A 73 -13.70 -5.21 -29.42
N HIS A 74 -14.12 -4.07 -29.97
CA HIS A 74 -13.25 -3.19 -30.75
C HIS A 74 -12.09 -2.65 -29.90
N HIS A 75 -12.38 -2.10 -28.72
CA HIS A 75 -11.35 -1.55 -27.84
C HIS A 75 -10.40 -2.62 -27.28
N LEU A 76 -10.91 -3.81 -26.94
CA LEU A 76 -10.10 -4.94 -26.48
C LEU A 76 -9.14 -5.44 -27.58
N LYS A 77 -9.58 -5.40 -28.84
CA LYS A 77 -8.73 -5.74 -29.98
C LYS A 77 -7.56 -4.77 -30.10
N VAL A 78 -7.81 -3.46 -29.99
CA VAL A 78 -6.76 -2.42 -30.03
C VAL A 78 -5.75 -2.60 -28.88
N LEU A 79 -6.24 -2.90 -27.67
CA LEU A 79 -5.37 -3.18 -26.52
C LEU A 79 -4.56 -4.48 -26.68
N LYS A 80 -5.11 -5.49 -27.34
CA LYS A 80 -4.38 -6.72 -27.66
C LYS A 80 -3.31 -6.51 -28.73
N GLU A 81 -3.62 -5.79 -29.81
CA GLU A 81 -2.68 -5.49 -30.90
C GLU A 81 -1.48 -4.67 -30.43
N THR A 82 -1.66 -3.86 -29.39
CA THR A 82 -0.60 -3.06 -28.75
C THR A 82 0.13 -3.81 -27.63
N GLY A 83 -0.23 -5.08 -27.40
CA GLY A 83 0.42 -5.94 -26.40
C GLY A 83 0.04 -5.63 -24.94
N MET A 84 -1.01 -4.83 -24.71
CA MET A 84 -1.49 -4.51 -23.36
C MET A 84 -2.32 -5.64 -22.75
N LEU A 85 -3.04 -6.39 -23.58
CA LEU A 85 -3.88 -7.51 -23.14
C LEU A 85 -3.47 -8.83 -23.79
N LEU A 86 -3.65 -9.91 -23.04
CA LEU A 86 -3.68 -11.28 -23.53
C LEU A 86 -5.14 -11.76 -23.52
N SER A 87 -5.47 -12.67 -24.42
CA SER A 87 -6.83 -13.23 -24.52
C SER A 87 -6.79 -14.75 -24.47
N GLU A 88 -7.71 -15.36 -23.73
CA GLU A 88 -7.88 -16.81 -23.66
C GLU A 88 -9.34 -17.18 -23.95
N ARG A 89 -9.57 -18.16 -24.82
CA ARG A 89 -10.93 -18.62 -25.13
C ARG A 89 -11.27 -19.84 -24.27
N ARG A 90 -12.34 -19.72 -23.49
CA ARG A 90 -12.86 -20.79 -22.61
C ARG A 90 -14.32 -21.07 -22.98
N GLY A 91 -14.52 -22.10 -23.80
CA GLY A 91 -15.83 -22.44 -24.37
C GLY A 91 -16.36 -21.33 -25.29
N THR A 92 -17.55 -20.82 -24.97
CA THR A 92 -18.21 -19.74 -25.73
C THR A 92 -17.62 -18.36 -25.43
N TRP A 93 -16.89 -18.21 -24.31
CA TRP A 93 -16.44 -16.91 -23.81
C TRP A 93 -14.95 -16.66 -24.08
N VAL A 94 -14.59 -15.39 -24.22
CA VAL A 94 -13.20 -14.93 -24.34
C VAL A 94 -12.88 -14.05 -23.14
N TYR A 95 -11.85 -14.43 -22.41
CA TYR A 95 -11.33 -13.73 -21.25
C TYR A 95 -10.11 -12.91 -21.64
N TYR A 96 -9.99 -11.73 -21.04
CA TYR A 96 -8.88 -10.83 -21.23
C TYR A 96 -8.18 -10.57 -19.91
N ARG A 97 -6.85 -10.59 -19.96
CA ARG A 97 -5.98 -10.24 -18.82
C ARG A 97 -4.91 -9.25 -19.25
N ILE A 98 -4.46 -8.41 -18.33
CA ILE A 98 -3.33 -7.52 -18.61
C ILE A 98 -2.07 -8.37 -18.80
N ALA A 99 -1.29 -8.06 -19.83
CA ALA A 99 -0.04 -8.75 -20.10
C ALA A 99 0.90 -8.62 -18.87
N PRO A 100 1.51 -9.71 -18.36
CA PRO A 100 2.27 -9.69 -17.11
C PRO A 100 3.33 -8.58 -17.05
N GLY A 101 4.09 -8.38 -18.14
CA GLY A 101 5.10 -7.32 -18.25
C GLY A 101 4.55 -5.88 -18.33
N LYS A 102 3.22 -5.69 -18.34
CA LYS A 102 2.54 -4.39 -18.40
C LYS A 102 1.69 -4.10 -17.16
N GLN A 103 1.45 -5.09 -16.30
CA GLN A 103 0.60 -4.95 -15.10
C GLN A 103 1.07 -3.82 -14.18
N ARG A 104 2.36 -3.82 -13.80
CA ARG A 104 2.92 -2.78 -12.92
C ARG A 104 2.85 -1.38 -13.52
N ALA A 105 3.06 -1.25 -14.82
CA ALA A 105 3.01 0.04 -15.51
C ALA A 105 1.57 0.57 -15.62
N VAL A 106 0.59 -0.30 -15.89
CA VAL A 106 -0.83 0.06 -15.93
C VAL A 106 -1.34 0.45 -14.55
N ALA A 107 -1.01 -0.32 -13.51
CA ALA A 107 -1.36 0.00 -12.13
C ALA A 107 -0.78 1.36 -11.73
N ALA A 108 0.53 1.58 -11.93
CA ALA A 108 1.18 2.85 -11.62
C ALA A 108 0.58 4.05 -12.38
N LEU A 109 0.16 3.87 -13.63
CA LEU A 109 -0.50 4.91 -14.41
C LEU A 109 -1.89 5.25 -13.85
N LEU A 110 -2.70 4.23 -13.54
CA LEU A 110 -4.02 4.44 -12.96
C LEU A 110 -3.91 5.11 -11.58
N ASP A 111 -2.96 4.67 -10.76
CA ASP A 111 -2.72 5.23 -9.42
C ASP A 111 -2.18 6.67 -9.49
N ALA A 112 -1.31 6.99 -10.45
CA ALA A 112 -0.70 8.31 -10.58
C ALA A 112 -1.65 9.36 -11.18
N PHE A 113 -2.51 8.97 -12.15
CA PHE A 113 -3.33 9.92 -12.91
C PHE A 113 -4.81 9.94 -12.50
N ALA A 114 -5.37 8.89 -11.90
CA ALA A 114 -6.75 8.93 -11.40
C ALA A 114 -6.97 10.01 -10.33
N PRO A 115 -6.02 10.25 -9.38
CA PRO A 115 -6.16 11.35 -8.43
C PRO A 115 -6.02 12.73 -9.07
N ALA A 116 -5.20 12.88 -10.12
CA ALA A 116 -5.00 14.16 -10.80
C ALA A 116 -6.19 14.54 -11.71
N ALA A 117 -6.85 13.55 -12.31
CA ALA A 117 -8.06 13.76 -13.12
C ALA A 117 -9.32 14.02 -12.27
N ALA A 118 -9.35 13.54 -11.02
CA ALA A 118 -10.41 13.82 -10.05
C ALA A 118 -10.29 15.21 -9.39
N VAL A 119 -9.22 15.97 -9.67
CA VAL A 119 -8.93 17.30 -9.08
C VAL A 119 -9.28 18.45 -10.05
N THR A 120 -10.08 18.21 -11.09
CA THR A 120 -10.68 19.33 -11.83
C THR A 120 -11.69 20.04 -10.92
N ASP A 121 -11.37 21.28 -10.53
CA ASP A 121 -12.22 22.27 -9.87
C ASP A 121 -13.65 22.28 -10.47
N GLU A 122 -14.56 21.56 -9.85
CA GLU A 122 -16.02 21.72 -9.93
C GLU A 122 -16.53 21.58 -8.48
N PRO A 123 -17.57 22.32 -8.06
CA PRO A 123 -18.05 22.26 -6.69
C PRO A 123 -18.47 20.81 -6.40
N GLU A 124 -17.83 20.15 -5.43
CA GLU A 124 -18.21 18.81 -4.98
C GLU A 124 -19.74 18.78 -4.82
N ASP A 125 -20.42 18.01 -5.68
CA ASP A 125 -21.82 17.70 -5.50
C ASP A 125 -21.94 17.05 -4.12
N THR A 126 -22.33 17.87 -3.15
CA THR A 126 -22.37 17.50 -1.74
C THR A 126 -23.34 16.32 -1.55
N ALA A 127 -24.32 16.18 -2.43
CA ALA A 127 -25.21 15.02 -2.46
C ALA A 127 -24.46 13.75 -2.89
N ALA A 128 -23.70 13.77 -3.98
CA ALA A 128 -22.90 12.62 -4.43
C ALA A 128 -21.84 12.20 -3.38
N ARG A 129 -21.20 13.16 -2.72
CA ARG A 129 -20.24 12.87 -1.64
C ARG A 129 -20.93 12.31 -0.39
N ALA A 130 -22.09 12.85 -0.02
CA ALA A 130 -22.90 12.33 1.09
C ALA A 130 -23.38 10.90 0.80
N GLU A 131 -23.79 10.62 -0.44
CA GLU A 131 -24.22 9.28 -0.86
C GLU A 131 -23.06 8.28 -0.82
N ALA A 132 -21.87 8.65 -1.32
CA ALA A 132 -20.68 7.81 -1.24
C ALA A 132 -20.29 7.48 0.22
N LEU A 133 -20.40 8.46 1.12
CA LEU A 133 -20.16 8.26 2.55
C LEU A 133 -21.20 7.31 3.19
N GLN A 134 -22.49 7.46 2.85
CA GLN A 134 -23.55 6.56 3.33
C GLN A 134 -23.37 5.13 2.83
N GLN A 135 -23.01 4.96 1.55
CA GLN A 135 -22.72 3.65 0.98
C GLN A 135 -21.52 2.99 1.68
N MET A 136 -20.49 3.76 2.03
CA MET A 136 -19.34 3.24 2.77
C MET A 136 -19.70 2.87 4.21
N ASP A 137 -20.48 3.70 4.92
CA ASP A 137 -20.95 3.38 6.28
C ASP A 137 -21.81 2.11 6.33
N ALA A 138 -22.65 1.90 5.31
CA ALA A 138 -23.40 0.66 5.16
C ALA A 138 -22.48 -0.57 4.96
N ARG A 139 -21.37 -0.43 4.21
CA ARG A 139 -20.37 -1.50 4.04
C ARG A 139 -19.62 -1.79 5.35
N VAL A 140 -19.23 -0.76 6.10
CA VAL A 140 -18.57 -0.92 7.40
C VAL A 140 -19.52 -1.58 8.41
N THR A 141 -20.80 -1.21 8.39
CA THR A 141 -21.82 -1.84 9.23
C THR A 141 -21.96 -3.33 8.93
N ARG A 142 -22.07 -3.71 7.64
CA ARG A 142 -22.10 -5.13 7.25
C ARG A 142 -20.86 -5.89 7.69
N LEU A 143 -19.66 -5.33 7.47
CA LEU A 143 -18.41 -5.94 7.92
C LEU A 143 -18.40 -6.15 9.45
N ALA A 144 -18.88 -5.17 10.20
CA ALA A 144 -18.95 -5.26 11.66
C ALA A 144 -19.89 -6.38 12.13
N ASP A 145 -21.05 -6.51 11.48
CA ASP A 145 -22.00 -7.59 11.77
C ASP A 145 -21.44 -8.97 11.41
N GLU A 146 -20.83 -9.10 10.22
CA GLU A 146 -20.19 -10.34 9.75
C GLU A 146 -19.08 -10.80 10.69
N LEU A 147 -18.17 -9.90 11.09
CA LEU A 147 -17.10 -10.22 12.03
C LEU A 147 -17.63 -10.58 13.42
N ALA A 148 -18.70 -9.93 13.88
CA ALA A 148 -19.29 -10.22 15.17
C ALA A 148 -20.04 -11.57 15.18
N ASP A 149 -20.61 -11.98 14.05
CA ASP A 149 -21.21 -13.30 13.89
C ASP A 149 -20.15 -14.41 13.78
N GLU A 150 -19.00 -14.12 13.15
CA GLU A 150 -17.87 -15.04 13.06
C GLU A 150 -17.19 -15.24 14.42
N LEU A 151 -16.89 -14.15 15.13
CA LEU A 151 -16.10 -14.14 16.37
C LEU A 151 -16.98 -14.31 17.62
N THR A 152 -17.78 -15.38 17.66
CA THR A 152 -18.75 -15.68 18.74
C THR A 152 -18.16 -15.78 20.15
N GLY A 153 -16.84 -15.97 20.27
CA GLY A 153 -16.11 -15.97 21.55
C GLY A 153 -15.90 -14.57 22.14
N LEU A 154 -16.24 -13.50 21.41
CA LEU A 154 -16.10 -12.12 21.84
C LEU A 154 -17.47 -11.44 21.99
N ASN A 155 -17.49 -10.40 22.80
CA ASN A 155 -18.67 -9.57 22.94
C ASN A 155 -18.95 -8.86 21.59
N ARG A 156 -20.18 -9.01 21.07
CA ARG A 156 -20.61 -8.41 19.80
C ARG A 156 -20.39 -6.90 19.75
N ASP A 157 -20.78 -6.17 20.79
CA ASP A 157 -20.67 -4.71 20.83
C ASP A 157 -19.19 -4.28 20.79
N LEU A 158 -18.30 -5.04 21.43
CA LEU A 158 -16.86 -4.82 21.35
C LEU A 158 -16.34 -5.01 19.92
N VAL A 159 -16.74 -6.09 19.23
CA VAL A 159 -16.33 -6.33 17.83
C VAL A 159 -16.79 -5.18 16.94
N ILE A 160 -18.05 -4.77 17.05
CA ILE A 160 -18.61 -3.66 16.29
C ILE A 160 -17.85 -2.35 16.57
N ALA A 161 -17.56 -2.06 17.83
CA ALA A 161 -16.81 -0.86 18.22
C ALA A 161 -15.40 -0.87 17.60
N ILE A 162 -14.67 -1.98 17.69
CA ILE A 162 -13.32 -2.09 17.14
C ILE A 162 -13.31 -1.95 15.62
N VAL A 163 -14.29 -2.52 14.90
CA VAL A 163 -14.38 -2.35 13.44
C VAL A 163 -14.62 -0.89 13.08
N ARG A 164 -15.57 -0.22 13.73
CA ARG A 164 -15.89 1.19 13.47
C ARG A 164 -14.72 2.12 13.81
N GLU A 165 -14.05 1.89 14.93
CA GLU A 165 -12.85 2.66 15.31
C GLU A 165 -11.68 2.43 14.34
N SER A 166 -11.50 1.19 13.88
CA SER A 166 -10.45 0.85 12.92
C SER A 166 -10.67 1.58 11.60
N TYR A 167 -11.91 1.58 11.10
CA TYR A 167 -12.30 2.35 9.92
C TYR A 167 -12.04 3.85 10.11
N ALA A 168 -12.54 4.42 11.21
CA ALA A 168 -12.36 5.84 11.52
C ALA A 168 -10.88 6.22 11.66
N GLY A 169 -10.05 5.33 12.20
CA GLY A 169 -8.60 5.50 12.31
C GLY A 169 -7.91 5.58 10.95
N LEU A 170 -8.30 4.72 10.00
CA LEU A 170 -7.70 4.66 8.68
C LEU A 170 -8.17 5.82 7.79
N VAL A 171 -9.46 6.15 7.78
CA VAL A 171 -10.02 7.23 6.93
C VAL A 171 -9.42 8.61 7.24
N ARG A 172 -8.95 8.85 8.47
CA ARG A 172 -8.28 10.11 8.82
C ARG A 172 -6.95 10.35 8.09
N SER A 173 -6.29 9.28 7.65
CA SER A 173 -4.96 9.33 7.04
C SER A 173 -4.93 8.82 5.60
N ALA A 174 -5.93 8.04 5.19
CA ALA A 174 -6.05 7.47 3.85
C ALA A 174 -7.05 8.25 2.98
N LYS A 175 -6.83 8.24 1.66
CA LYS A 175 -7.87 8.63 0.70
C LYS A 175 -8.97 7.57 0.73
N LEU A 176 -10.23 7.98 0.53
CA LEU A 176 -11.36 7.05 0.38
C LEU A 176 -11.17 6.22 -0.89
N THR A 177 -10.53 5.06 -0.77
CA THR A 177 -10.26 4.13 -1.88
C THR A 177 -11.13 2.87 -1.78
N ALA A 178 -11.20 2.11 -2.86
CA ALA A 178 -11.90 0.82 -2.90
C ALA A 178 -11.34 -0.20 -1.88
N HIS A 179 -10.09 -0.03 -1.46
CA HIS A 179 -9.39 -0.92 -0.53
C HIS A 179 -9.69 -0.66 0.95
N MET A 180 -10.48 0.36 1.29
CA MET A 180 -10.74 0.72 2.69
C MET A 180 -11.43 -0.39 3.48
N ILE A 181 -12.34 -1.16 2.88
CA ILE A 181 -13.05 -2.24 3.59
C ILE A 181 -12.10 -3.40 3.91
N PRO A 182 -11.34 -3.97 2.94
CA PRO A 182 -10.32 -4.98 3.26
C PRO A 182 -9.28 -4.53 4.29
N LEU A 183 -8.81 -3.28 4.19
CA LEU A 183 -7.84 -2.72 5.15
C LEU A 183 -8.47 -2.58 6.55
N THR A 184 -9.73 -2.16 6.63
CA THR A 184 -10.49 -2.06 7.88
C THR A 184 -10.66 -3.44 8.50
N GLU A 185 -11.06 -4.44 7.73
CA GLU A 185 -11.21 -5.81 8.22
C GLU A 185 -9.90 -6.32 8.79
N ARG A 186 -8.81 -6.23 8.01
CA ARG A 186 -7.49 -6.70 8.46
C ARG A 186 -7.04 -5.98 9.73
N PHE A 187 -7.20 -4.66 9.80
CA PHE A 187 -6.82 -3.91 10.98
C PHE A 187 -7.69 -4.27 12.19
N ALA A 188 -9.00 -4.41 12.02
CA ALA A 188 -9.92 -4.78 13.09
C ALA A 188 -9.63 -6.19 13.63
N ARG A 189 -9.42 -7.18 12.74
CA ARG A 189 -9.03 -8.55 13.13
C ARG A 189 -7.73 -8.55 13.92
N GLN A 190 -6.74 -7.77 13.47
CA GLN A 190 -5.50 -7.60 14.22
C GLN A 190 -5.75 -7.02 15.62
N ARG A 191 -6.46 -5.89 15.74
CA ARG A 191 -6.77 -5.29 17.04
C ARG A 191 -7.55 -6.23 17.97
N LEU A 192 -8.47 -7.03 17.42
CA LEU A 192 -9.22 -8.04 18.19
C LEU A 192 -8.30 -9.17 18.69
N ALA A 193 -7.35 -9.62 17.88
CA ALA A 193 -6.33 -10.57 18.30
C ALA A 193 -5.43 -9.96 19.40
N ASP A 194 -5.13 -8.67 19.32
CA ASP A 194 -4.30 -7.94 20.30
C ASP A 194 -5.01 -7.85 21.66
N LEU A 195 -6.31 -7.54 21.65
CA LEU A 195 -7.15 -7.47 22.85
C LEU A 195 -7.29 -8.81 23.59
N THR A 196 -7.21 -9.91 22.86
CA THR A 196 -7.44 -11.27 23.37
C THR A 196 -6.15 -12.03 23.65
N ARG A 197 -4.99 -11.42 23.35
CA ARG A 197 -3.70 -12.06 23.56
C ARG A 197 -3.39 -12.23 25.04
N ASP A 198 -3.05 -13.45 25.42
CA ASP A 198 -2.36 -13.74 26.67
C ASP A 198 -0.84 -13.60 26.48
N ARG A 199 -0.25 -12.56 27.08
CA ARG A 199 1.19 -12.30 27.02
C ARG A 199 2.04 -13.37 27.69
N SER A 200 1.48 -14.11 28.64
CA SER A 200 2.21 -15.10 29.43
C SER A 200 2.35 -16.45 28.74
N ALA A 201 1.47 -16.76 27.80
CA ALA A 201 1.41 -18.04 27.08
C ALA A 201 1.66 -17.91 25.57
N GLY A 202 1.62 -16.69 25.03
CA GLY A 202 1.78 -16.43 23.60
C GLY A 202 3.23 -16.26 23.14
N VAL A 203 3.44 -16.38 21.83
CA VAL A 203 4.70 -16.02 21.16
C VAL A 203 5.02 -14.55 21.44
N PRO A 204 6.25 -14.18 21.86
CA PRO A 204 6.63 -12.80 22.14
C PRO A 204 6.28 -11.83 21.01
N GLN A 205 5.79 -10.64 21.36
CA GLN A 205 5.39 -9.63 20.37
C GLN A 205 6.19 -8.34 20.50
N VAL A 206 6.64 -7.82 19.36
CA VAL A 206 7.35 -6.55 19.25
C VAL A 206 6.49 -5.57 18.47
N LEU A 207 6.27 -4.37 19.00
CA LEU A 207 5.59 -3.28 18.30
C LEU A 207 6.58 -2.19 17.93
N PHE A 208 6.79 -1.96 16.63
CA PHE A 208 7.57 -0.84 16.12
C PHE A 208 6.69 0.37 15.85
N VAL A 209 7.06 1.52 16.39
CA VAL A 209 6.30 2.77 16.24
C VAL A 209 7.19 3.83 15.61
N CYS A 210 6.75 4.42 14.50
CA CYS A 210 7.39 5.63 13.94
C CYS A 210 6.33 6.69 13.67
N VAL A 211 6.69 7.81 13.04
CA VAL A 211 5.71 8.87 12.75
C VAL A 211 4.67 8.40 11.74
N GLN A 212 5.10 8.00 10.55
CA GLN A 212 4.21 7.77 9.41
C GLN A 212 3.79 6.31 9.17
N ASN A 213 4.43 5.35 9.84
CA ASN A 213 4.28 3.92 9.55
C ASN A 213 4.40 3.56 8.05
N ALA A 214 5.27 4.28 7.34
CA ALA A 214 5.51 4.08 5.91
C ALA A 214 6.97 3.74 5.58
N GLY A 215 7.84 3.68 6.59
CA GLY A 215 9.28 3.49 6.45
C GLY A 215 9.87 2.64 7.57
N ARG A 216 10.60 3.28 8.49
CA ARG A 216 11.32 2.66 9.62
C ARG A 216 10.58 1.49 10.29
N SER A 217 9.37 1.74 10.80
CA SER A 217 8.63 0.72 11.54
C SER A 217 8.10 -0.43 10.69
N GLN A 218 7.82 -0.20 9.40
CA GLN A 218 7.45 -1.28 8.47
C GLN A 218 8.65 -2.17 8.19
N LEU A 219 9.81 -1.56 7.88
CA LEU A 219 11.04 -2.28 7.60
C LEU A 219 11.51 -3.10 8.80
N ALA A 220 11.50 -2.52 10.00
CA ALA A 220 11.91 -3.22 11.22
C ALA A 220 10.98 -4.41 11.55
N ALA A 221 9.67 -4.25 11.39
CA ALA A 221 8.72 -5.33 11.61
C ALA A 221 8.94 -6.49 10.62
N ALA A 222 9.17 -6.17 9.35
CA ALA A 222 9.42 -7.17 8.32
C ALA A 222 10.71 -7.97 8.58
N ILE A 223 11.78 -7.29 8.98
CA ILE A 223 13.05 -7.94 9.33
C ILE A 223 12.87 -8.89 10.52
N VAL A 224 12.12 -8.49 11.56
CA VAL A 224 11.82 -9.39 12.70
C VAL A 224 11.03 -10.61 12.24
N ASN A 225 9.95 -10.42 11.48
CA ASN A 225 9.11 -11.53 11.03
C ASN A 225 9.88 -12.54 10.17
N GLN A 226 10.75 -12.03 9.28
CA GLN A 226 11.64 -12.86 8.47
C GLN A 226 12.64 -13.64 9.33
N LEU A 227 13.37 -12.97 10.22
CA LEU A 227 14.46 -13.58 10.99
C LEU A 227 13.96 -14.50 12.10
N ALA A 228 12.83 -14.18 12.72
CA ALA A 228 12.29 -14.95 13.84
C ALA A 228 11.59 -16.24 13.42
N GLY A 229 11.15 -16.35 12.16
CA GLY A 229 10.47 -17.54 11.65
C GLY A 229 9.26 -17.97 12.49
N GLY A 230 8.50 -16.99 13.01
CA GLY A 230 7.34 -17.22 13.87
C GLY A 230 7.62 -17.42 15.36
N LYS A 231 8.89 -17.39 15.81
CA LYS A 231 9.25 -17.42 17.24
C LYS A 231 9.05 -16.08 17.95
N VAL A 232 8.96 -15.00 17.18
CA VAL A 232 8.60 -13.65 17.61
C VAL A 232 7.74 -13.07 16.50
N VAL A 233 6.68 -12.34 16.87
CA VAL A 233 5.80 -11.66 15.91
C VAL A 233 5.97 -10.17 16.06
N ALA A 234 6.32 -9.49 14.96
CA ALA A 234 6.41 -8.04 14.93
C ALA A 234 5.20 -7.39 14.27
N ARG A 235 4.83 -6.24 14.83
CA ARG A 235 3.81 -5.35 14.33
C ARG A 235 4.38 -3.95 14.19
N SER A 236 3.68 -3.12 13.42
CA SER A 236 4.07 -1.74 13.18
C SER A 236 2.89 -0.79 13.27
N ALA A 237 3.11 0.40 13.81
CA ALA A 237 2.12 1.48 13.85
C ALA A 237 2.76 2.87 13.68
N GLY A 238 1.90 3.88 13.50
CA GLY A 238 2.26 5.27 13.26
C GLY A 238 1.52 6.24 14.18
N SER A 239 2.20 7.29 14.66
CA SER A 239 1.54 8.40 15.37
C SER A 239 0.70 9.27 14.44
N THR A 240 1.15 9.42 13.19
CA THR A 240 0.49 10.19 12.13
C THR A 240 0.70 9.45 10.81
N PRO A 241 -0.06 8.35 10.58
CA PRO A 241 0.14 7.47 9.43
C PRO A 241 0.10 8.20 8.09
N ALA A 242 0.93 7.78 7.15
CA ALA A 242 0.84 8.22 5.76
C ALA A 242 -0.31 7.52 5.02
N VAL A 243 -0.58 7.97 3.79
CA VAL A 243 -1.59 7.33 2.92
C VAL A 243 -1.15 5.93 2.51
N ASP A 244 0.14 5.77 2.17
CA ASP A 244 0.72 4.53 1.65
C ASP A 244 2.12 4.29 2.24
N VAL A 245 2.57 3.02 2.20
CA VAL A 245 3.98 2.69 2.47
C VAL A 245 4.85 3.30 1.38
N HIS A 246 5.98 3.89 1.77
CA HIS A 246 6.89 4.55 0.85
C HIS A 246 7.35 3.58 -0.26
N PRO A 247 7.33 3.97 -1.56
CA PRO A 247 7.59 3.03 -2.67
C PRO A 247 8.94 2.30 -2.58
N HIS A 248 9.97 3.00 -2.10
CA HIS A 248 11.28 2.40 -1.92
C HIS A 248 11.29 1.37 -0.77
N VAL A 249 10.59 1.67 0.33
CA VAL A 249 10.45 0.75 1.46
C VAL A 249 9.62 -0.46 1.04
N ARG A 250 8.56 -0.26 0.25
CA ARG A 250 7.77 -1.36 -0.33
C ARG A 250 8.61 -2.31 -1.16
N SER A 251 9.60 -1.79 -1.91
CA SER A 251 10.52 -2.63 -2.67
C SER A 251 11.36 -3.52 -1.74
N LEU A 252 11.85 -2.98 -0.62
CA LEU A 252 12.57 -3.76 0.41
C LEU A 252 11.67 -4.80 1.09
N LEU A 253 10.40 -4.45 1.38
CA LEU A 253 9.44 -5.41 1.94
C LEU A 253 9.25 -6.61 1.00
N VAL A 254 9.12 -6.36 -0.31
CA VAL A 254 9.02 -7.42 -1.32
C VAL A 254 10.27 -8.30 -1.32
N GLU A 255 11.46 -7.74 -1.14
CA GLU A 255 12.70 -8.53 -1.04
C GLU A 255 12.76 -9.40 0.23
N ILE A 256 12.19 -8.92 1.34
CA ILE A 256 12.28 -9.57 2.66
C ILE A 256 11.19 -10.65 2.82
N GLU A 257 9.95 -10.29 2.51
CA GLU A 257 8.75 -11.07 2.81
C GLU A 257 8.07 -11.64 1.54
N GLY A 258 8.47 -11.20 0.34
CA GLY A 258 7.84 -11.58 -0.92
C GLY A 258 6.69 -10.66 -1.34
N GLU A 259 6.21 -10.83 -2.57
CA GLU A 259 5.25 -9.90 -3.19
C GLU A 259 3.86 -9.93 -2.54
N GLN A 260 3.43 -11.09 -2.06
CA GLN A 260 2.13 -11.25 -1.39
C GLN A 260 2.09 -10.53 -0.04
N ASP A 261 3.00 -10.87 0.86
CA ASP A 261 3.04 -10.31 2.22
C ASP A 261 3.38 -8.82 2.22
N ALA A 262 4.29 -8.37 1.33
CA ALA A 262 4.58 -6.96 1.17
C ALA A 262 3.38 -6.16 0.61
N GLY A 263 2.53 -6.79 -0.21
CA GLY A 263 1.27 -6.22 -0.67
C GLY A 263 0.32 -5.92 0.50
N ASP A 264 0.42 -6.70 1.56
CA ASP A 264 -0.38 -6.57 2.77
C ASP A 264 0.13 -5.51 3.76
N ALA A 265 1.30 -4.93 3.53
CA ALA A 265 1.78 -3.83 4.35
C ALA A 265 1.00 -2.53 4.09
N PHE A 266 0.51 -1.90 5.16
CA PHE A 266 -0.21 -0.62 5.11
C PHE A 266 0.09 0.23 6.36
N PRO A 267 0.15 1.57 6.22
CA PRO A 267 0.22 2.48 7.35
C PRO A 267 -1.04 2.37 8.21
N LYS A 268 -0.87 2.22 9.53
CA LYS A 268 -1.98 2.14 10.48
C LYS A 268 -1.67 2.93 11.76
N PRO A 269 -2.69 3.53 12.39
CA PRO A 269 -2.50 4.33 13.59
C PRO A 269 -2.07 3.48 14.78
N LEU A 270 -1.33 4.08 15.69
CA LEU A 270 -1.05 3.51 17.01
C LEU A 270 -2.34 3.38 17.82
N THR A 271 -2.54 2.21 18.43
CA THR A 271 -3.71 1.89 19.27
C THR A 271 -3.27 1.38 20.63
N ASP A 272 -4.08 1.63 21.66
CA ASP A 272 -3.80 1.18 23.04
C ASP A 272 -3.76 -0.36 23.13
N ASP A 273 -4.64 -1.06 22.42
CA ASP A 273 -4.63 -2.53 22.31
C ASP A 273 -3.30 -3.09 21.79
N ALA A 274 -2.73 -2.50 20.74
CA ALA A 274 -1.45 -2.92 20.19
C ALA A 274 -0.29 -2.73 21.18
N VAL A 275 -0.29 -1.63 21.94
CA VAL A 275 0.74 -1.37 22.97
C VAL A 275 0.58 -2.35 24.13
N ARG A 276 -0.66 -2.63 24.57
CA ARG A 276 -0.92 -3.61 25.63
C ARG A 276 -0.53 -5.02 25.23
N ALA A 277 -0.75 -5.38 23.97
CA ALA A 277 -0.42 -6.70 23.46
C ALA A 277 1.08 -6.91 23.28
N ALA A 278 1.88 -5.86 23.14
CA ALA A 278 3.32 -5.97 22.93
C ALA A 278 4.08 -6.35 24.22
N ASP A 279 5.12 -7.16 24.05
CA ASP A 279 6.12 -7.42 25.11
C ASP A 279 7.23 -6.39 25.07
N VAL A 280 7.60 -5.96 23.86
CA VAL A 280 8.54 -4.86 23.62
C VAL A 280 7.92 -3.84 22.68
N VAL A 281 7.97 -2.57 23.04
CA VAL A 281 7.63 -1.44 22.16
C VAL A 281 8.90 -0.71 21.81
N VAL A 282 9.17 -0.59 20.52
CA VAL A 282 10.33 0.10 19.97
C VAL A 282 9.88 1.38 19.27
N THR A 283 10.26 2.53 19.82
CA THR A 283 10.01 3.84 19.20
C THR A 283 11.14 4.21 18.24
N MET A 284 10.78 4.78 17.11
CA MET A 284 11.70 5.15 16.03
C MET A 284 11.39 6.59 15.59
N GLY A 285 11.68 7.55 16.47
CA GLY A 285 11.53 8.98 16.19
C GLY A 285 10.10 9.51 16.21
N CYS A 286 9.17 8.84 16.90
CA CYS A 286 7.81 9.34 17.14
C CYS A 286 7.66 10.16 18.44
N GLY A 287 8.73 10.31 19.22
CA GLY A 287 8.70 11.03 20.51
C GLY A 287 7.76 10.39 21.53
N ASP A 288 7.17 11.21 22.40
CA ASP A 288 6.36 10.78 23.57
C ASP A 288 4.91 10.42 23.24
N VAL A 289 4.60 10.04 21.99
CA VAL A 289 3.22 9.71 21.57
C VAL A 289 2.78 8.34 22.10
N CYS A 290 3.71 7.45 22.42
CA CYS A 290 3.37 6.11 22.89
C CYS A 290 2.95 6.13 24.37
N PRO A 291 1.76 5.61 24.72
CA PRO A 291 1.38 5.47 26.13
C PRO A 291 2.33 4.49 26.84
N ILE A 292 2.69 4.80 28.08
CA ILE A 292 3.51 3.94 28.93
C ILE A 292 2.62 3.00 29.73
N ILE A 293 2.73 1.70 29.46
CA ILE A 293 1.93 0.64 30.05
C ILE A 293 2.82 -0.19 30.98
N PRO A 294 2.45 -0.36 32.27
CA PRO A 294 3.20 -1.18 33.20
C PRO A 294 3.39 -2.62 32.68
N GLY A 295 4.61 -3.14 32.78
CA GLY A 295 4.96 -4.50 32.34
C GLY A 295 5.27 -4.65 30.85
N VAL A 296 5.23 -3.56 30.07
CA VAL A 296 5.77 -3.53 28.70
C VAL A 296 7.21 -3.00 28.74
N ARG A 297 8.13 -3.64 28.01
CA ARG A 297 9.51 -3.13 27.84
C ARG A 297 9.49 -2.07 26.74
N TYR A 298 10.15 -0.94 26.96
CA TYR A 298 10.25 0.14 25.98
C TYR A 298 11.70 0.33 25.57
N GLU A 299 11.92 0.51 24.26
CA GLU A 299 13.20 0.88 23.68
C GLU A 299 13.03 2.04 22.71
N ASP A 300 14.04 2.92 22.65
CA ASP A 300 14.08 3.99 21.67
C ASP A 300 15.28 3.79 20.74
N TRP A 301 14.98 3.64 19.44
CA TRP A 301 15.98 3.39 18.42
C TRP A 301 16.15 4.63 17.54
N ALA A 302 17.28 5.30 17.75
CA ALA A 302 17.74 6.37 16.86
C ALA A 302 18.27 5.78 15.55
N VAL A 303 17.38 5.62 14.57
CA VAL A 303 17.70 5.12 13.23
C VAL A 303 17.37 6.15 12.15
N GLY A 304 18.10 6.11 11.04
CA GLY A 304 17.80 6.93 9.85
C GLY A 304 16.46 6.57 9.21
N ASP A 305 15.92 7.47 8.38
CA ASP A 305 14.68 7.23 7.65
C ASP A 305 14.95 6.73 6.22
N PRO A 306 14.64 5.46 5.89
CA PRO A 306 14.88 4.93 4.55
C PRO A 306 14.00 5.59 3.48
N ALA A 307 12.93 6.29 3.85
CA ALA A 307 12.11 7.05 2.91
C ALA A 307 12.82 8.32 2.39
N LEU A 308 13.82 8.84 3.11
CA LEU A 308 14.51 10.09 2.79
C LEU A 308 15.97 9.90 2.37
N ALA A 309 16.46 8.66 2.36
CA ALA A 309 17.86 8.34 2.13
C ALA A 309 18.18 8.04 0.66
N SER A 310 19.45 8.21 0.29
CA SER A 310 20.01 7.68 -0.97
C SER A 310 20.03 6.14 -0.94
N PRO A 311 20.22 5.45 -2.08
CA PRO A 311 20.28 3.98 -2.10
C PRO A 311 21.33 3.41 -1.13
N GLU A 312 22.54 3.98 -1.12
CA GLU A 312 23.62 3.60 -0.18
C GLU A 312 23.22 3.85 1.29
N GLY A 313 22.52 4.96 1.56
CA GLY A 313 22.01 5.27 2.88
C GLY A 313 20.90 4.33 3.33
N VAL A 314 20.06 3.86 2.41
CA VAL A 314 19.01 2.87 2.69
C VAL A 314 19.62 1.53 3.07
N ASP A 315 20.64 1.07 2.34
CA ASP A 315 21.34 -0.16 2.68
C ASP A 315 22.00 -0.05 4.07
N ALA A 316 22.63 1.09 4.37
CA ALA A 316 23.21 1.32 5.69
C ALA A 316 22.14 1.31 6.81
N ILE A 317 20.99 1.94 6.59
CA ILE A 317 19.87 1.95 7.54
C ILE A 317 19.30 0.54 7.73
N ARG A 318 19.15 -0.24 6.65
CA ARG A 318 18.71 -1.64 6.71
C ARG A 318 19.65 -2.46 7.56
N HIS A 319 20.96 -2.38 7.32
CA HIS A 319 21.97 -3.12 8.10
C HIS A 319 21.98 -2.71 9.58
N ASP A 320 21.82 -1.41 9.89
CA ASP A 320 21.70 -0.93 11.28
C ASP A 320 20.46 -1.50 11.97
N ILE A 321 19.29 -1.42 11.33
CA ILE A 321 18.04 -2.01 11.86
C ILE A 321 18.19 -3.52 12.03
N GLU A 322 18.77 -4.22 11.06
CA GLU A 322 18.96 -5.67 11.12
C GLU A 322 19.90 -6.10 12.25
N GLY A 323 20.98 -5.35 12.52
CA GLY A 323 21.86 -5.57 13.67
C GLY A 323 21.10 -5.47 14.99
N ARG A 324 20.33 -4.37 15.18
CA ARG A 324 19.50 -4.16 16.37
C ARG A 324 18.41 -5.21 16.54
N VAL A 325 17.80 -5.64 15.44
CA VAL A 325 16.81 -6.72 15.45
C VAL A 325 17.43 -8.04 15.92
N ARG A 326 18.64 -8.38 15.46
CA ARG A 326 19.33 -9.59 15.93
C ARG A 326 19.58 -9.54 17.44
N ASP A 327 20.04 -8.41 17.95
CA ASP A 327 20.27 -8.22 19.38
C ASP A 327 18.95 -8.33 20.16
N LEU A 328 17.87 -7.72 19.66
CA LEU A 328 16.54 -7.81 20.26
C LEU A 328 16.04 -9.26 20.31
N LEU A 329 16.14 -9.98 19.19
CA LEU A 329 15.70 -11.38 19.08
C LEU A 329 16.46 -12.29 20.05
N ALA A 330 17.77 -12.10 20.20
CA ALA A 330 18.56 -12.86 21.18
C ALA A 330 18.00 -12.73 22.60
N THR A 331 17.48 -11.54 22.98
CA THR A 331 16.86 -11.35 24.30
C THR A 331 15.45 -11.92 24.45
N LEU A 332 14.79 -12.31 23.35
CA LEU A 332 13.39 -12.77 23.34
C LEU A 332 13.24 -14.27 23.06
N THR A 333 14.27 -14.91 22.53
CA THR A 333 14.23 -16.33 22.14
C THR A 333 15.10 -17.26 23.00
N ASP A 334 15.84 -16.72 23.97
CA ASP A 334 16.59 -17.45 24.99
C ASP A 334 15.72 -17.73 26.23
#